data_AF-A0A8R7Q9M3-F1
#
_entry.id   AF-A0A8R7Q9M3-F1
#
_cell.length_a   1.000
_cell.length_b   1.000
_cell.length_c   1.000
_cell.angle_alpha   90.00
_cell.angle_beta   90.00
_cell.angle_gamma   90.00
#
_symmetry.space_group_name_H-M   'P 1'
#
loop_
_entity.id
_entity.type
_entity.pdbx_description
1 polymer ?
#
loop_
_entity_poly.entity_id
_entity_poly.type
_entity_poly.pdbx_seq_one_letter_code
_entity_poly.pdbx_strand_id
1 'polypeptide(L)'
;MRDSLKSPLAEHVKLAFDVPLPQTVKRVETVHYISEYQHEEGHNPTLLEFTRLDFNLLQHVHLKELKYLTKWSDDFYGYVGLNYVRDRVVEGYFAPYAVYHEKNFTLSRIFFTKLMVLMTMIVDTYDSHATIEEVRRLNAAIQRWDENATSLLPDYLKRFYNELLKIFKDAEDEAFIDTYHVADARKAFQKFSTYHLQEAEWSHDNHKPSFEDFLNLSSMSVGLAGPICSFDGWHGR
;
A
#
# COMPACT_ATOMS: atom_id res chain seq x y z
N MET A 1 29.36 23.14 17.54
CA MET A 1 27.97 23.58 17.25
C MET A 1 26.91 22.63 17.82
N ARG A 2 27.26 21.42 18.27
CA ARG A 2 26.29 20.46 18.85
C ARG A 2 25.82 20.81 20.29
N ASP A 3 26.54 21.65 21.01
CA ASP A 3 26.35 21.81 22.47
C ASP A 3 25.69 23.14 22.89
N SER A 4 25.10 23.91 21.96
CA SER A 4 24.50 25.22 22.27
C SER A 4 22.98 25.31 22.09
N LEU A 5 22.34 24.29 21.51
CA LEU A 5 20.89 24.28 21.31
C LEU A 5 20.20 23.69 22.53
N LYS A 6 19.14 24.35 23.00
CA LYS A 6 18.27 23.86 24.08
C LYS A 6 17.15 23.00 23.50
N SER A 7 16.64 22.05 24.27
CA SER A 7 15.39 21.34 23.96
C SER A 7 14.21 22.34 23.95
N PRO A 8 13.26 22.27 23.01
CA PRO A 8 13.03 21.22 21.99
C PRO A 8 13.82 21.39 20.67
N LEU A 9 14.51 22.52 20.49
CA LEU A 9 15.17 22.87 19.21
C LEU A 9 16.33 21.92 18.87
N ALA A 10 17.02 21.39 19.87
CA ALA A 10 18.08 20.39 19.66
C ALA A 10 17.53 19.07 19.09
N GLU A 11 16.37 18.60 19.57
CA GLU A 11 15.69 17.43 19.01
C GLU A 11 15.22 17.69 17.58
N HIS A 12 14.59 18.85 17.33
CA HIS A 12 14.10 19.22 16.00
C HIS A 12 15.22 19.25 14.95
N VAL A 13 16.35 19.89 15.28
CA VAL A 13 17.51 19.94 14.39
C VAL A 13 18.07 18.54 14.13
N LYS A 14 18.12 17.67 15.14
CA LYS A 14 18.57 16.29 14.98
C LYS A 14 17.64 15.52 14.04
N LEU A 15 16.32 15.60 14.25
CA LEU A 15 15.33 14.95 13.38
C LEU A 15 15.43 15.44 11.94
N ALA A 16 15.58 16.74 11.72
CA ALA A 16 15.73 17.32 10.38
C ALA A 16 17.02 16.87 9.66
N PHE A 17 18.08 16.52 10.42
CA PHE A 17 19.30 15.91 9.86
C PHE A 17 19.13 14.43 9.55
N ASP A 18 18.28 13.71 10.30
CA ASP A 18 18.00 12.30 10.06
C ASP A 18 17.06 12.12 8.87
N VAL A 19 15.94 12.86 8.82
CA VAL A 19 14.99 12.89 7.69
C VAL A 19 14.56 14.34 7.44
N PRO A 20 14.90 14.94 6.29
CA PRO A 20 14.49 16.30 5.97
C PRO A 20 12.97 16.42 5.89
N LEU A 21 12.40 17.52 6.36
CA LEU A 21 10.94 17.77 6.37
C LEU A 21 10.22 17.46 5.04
N PRO A 22 10.76 17.79 3.84
CA PRO A 22 10.11 17.43 2.58
C PRO A 22 10.00 15.93 2.29
N GLN A 23 10.77 15.10 3.00
CA GLN A 23 10.82 13.65 2.87
C GLN A 23 10.08 12.92 4.00
N THR A 24 9.65 13.63 5.04
CA THR A 24 8.96 13.04 6.19
C THR A 24 7.48 12.81 5.91
N VAL A 25 6.95 11.68 6.34
CA VAL A 25 5.49 11.44 6.33
C VAL A 25 4.81 12.41 7.29
N LYS A 26 3.92 13.26 6.76
CA LYS A 26 3.25 14.33 7.52
C LYS A 26 2.70 13.89 8.86
N ARG A 27 2.10 12.70 8.93
CA ARG A 27 1.54 12.16 10.18
C ARG A 27 2.58 11.78 11.22
N VAL A 28 3.73 11.25 10.79
CA VAL A 28 4.86 10.95 11.69
C VAL A 28 5.43 12.25 12.23
N GLU A 29 5.67 13.22 11.34
CA GLU A 29 6.15 14.56 11.71
C GLU A 29 5.21 15.24 12.70
N THR A 30 3.91 15.17 12.48
CA THR A 30 2.90 15.80 13.34
C THR A 30 3.00 15.32 14.79
N VAL A 31 3.30 14.04 15.02
CA VAL A 31 3.47 13.50 16.39
C VAL A 31 4.66 14.15 17.09
N HIS A 32 5.80 14.24 16.39
CA HIS A 32 7.00 14.87 16.92
C HIS A 32 6.76 16.35 17.18
N TYR A 33 6.17 17.06 16.22
CA TYR A 33 5.94 18.49 16.31
C TYR A 33 4.94 18.87 17.41
N ILE A 34 3.89 18.07 17.68
CA ILE A 34 2.98 18.32 18.82
C ILE A 34 3.73 18.29 20.15
N SER A 35 4.70 17.38 20.30
CA SER A 35 5.52 17.28 21.51
C SER A 35 6.46 18.45 21.66
N GLU A 36 7.07 18.89 20.56
CA GLU A 36 8.02 20.01 20.54
C GLU A 36 7.32 21.36 20.75
N TYR A 37 6.21 21.61 20.05
CA TYR A 37 5.44 22.85 20.10
C TYR A 37 4.95 23.18 21.52
N GLN A 38 4.72 22.16 22.36
CA GLN A 38 4.40 22.35 23.77
C GLN A 38 5.50 23.10 24.56
N HIS A 39 6.76 22.95 24.15
CA HIS A 39 7.93 23.51 24.83
C HIS A 39 8.44 24.81 24.19
N GLU A 40 7.83 25.27 23.09
CA GLU A 40 8.19 26.52 22.44
C GLU A 40 7.71 27.74 23.25
N GLU A 41 8.58 28.76 23.34
CA GLU A 41 8.24 30.03 23.97
C GLU A 41 7.23 30.78 23.09
N GLY A 42 6.09 31.16 23.67
CA GLY A 42 5.03 31.87 22.93
C GLY A 42 4.09 30.96 22.13
N HIS A 43 4.11 29.64 22.34
CA HIS A 43 3.15 28.74 21.70
C HIS A 43 1.70 29.13 22.02
N ASN A 44 0.80 28.91 21.05
CA ASN A 44 -0.62 29.17 21.23
C ASN A 44 -1.30 27.94 21.86
N PRO A 45 -1.79 28.03 23.11
CA PRO A 45 -2.38 26.87 23.80
C PRO A 45 -3.65 26.35 23.11
N THR A 46 -4.45 27.23 22.50
CA THR A 46 -5.64 26.85 21.74
C THR A 46 -5.28 26.03 20.51
N LEU A 47 -4.20 26.39 19.81
CA LEU A 47 -3.73 25.65 18.63
C LEU A 47 -3.16 24.28 19.04
N LEU A 48 -2.39 24.23 20.14
CA LEU A 48 -1.84 22.96 20.65
C LEU A 48 -2.95 21.99 21.05
N GLU A 49 -3.99 22.48 21.74
CA GLU A 49 -5.15 21.67 22.12
C GLU A 49 -5.91 21.18 20.88
N PHE A 50 -6.19 22.08 19.94
CA PHE A 50 -6.87 21.73 18.68
C PHE A 50 -6.14 20.62 17.93
N THR A 51 -4.84 20.75 17.70
CA THR A 51 -4.03 19.77 16.96
C THR A 51 -4.00 18.42 17.66
N ARG A 52 -3.95 18.39 19.00
CA ARG A 52 -4.03 17.12 19.77
C ARG A 52 -5.36 16.42 19.60
N LEU A 53 -6.45 17.18 19.70
CA LEU A 53 -7.81 16.63 19.55
C LEU A 53 -8.03 16.10 18.13
N ASP A 54 -7.63 16.86 17.11
CA ASP A 54 -7.72 16.43 15.71
C ASP A 54 -6.89 15.17 15.46
N PHE A 55 -5.62 15.14 15.92
CA PHE A 55 -4.75 13.99 15.76
C PHE A 55 -5.36 12.73 16.38
N ASN A 56 -5.86 12.82 17.61
CA ASN A 56 -6.46 11.71 18.34
C ASN A 56 -7.77 11.23 17.70
N LEU A 57 -8.59 12.16 17.19
CA LEU A 57 -9.83 11.83 16.48
C LEU A 57 -9.56 11.01 15.22
N LEU A 58 -8.58 11.44 14.41
CA LEU A 58 -8.16 10.71 13.23
C LEU A 58 -7.52 9.36 13.61
N GLN A 59 -6.66 9.34 14.63
CA GLN A 59 -6.07 8.09 15.13
C GLN A 59 -7.14 7.06 15.51
N HIS A 60 -8.24 7.48 16.13
CA HIS A 60 -9.36 6.59 16.45
C HIS A 60 -10.04 6.00 15.20
N VAL A 61 -10.14 6.79 14.12
CA VAL A 61 -10.65 6.30 12.83
C VAL A 61 -9.69 5.24 12.26
N HIS A 62 -8.39 5.54 12.22
CA HIS A 62 -7.38 4.62 11.70
C HIS A 62 -7.27 3.32 12.50
N LEU A 63 -7.41 3.37 13.83
CA LEU A 63 -7.43 2.17 14.67
C LEU A 63 -8.66 1.30 14.42
N LYS A 64 -9.81 1.89 14.10
CA LYS A 64 -11.00 1.13 13.69
C LYS A 64 -10.79 0.46 12.34
N GLU A 65 -10.18 1.16 11.39
CA GLU A 65 -9.83 0.61 10.07
C GLU A 65 -8.84 -0.55 10.22
N LEU A 66 -7.77 -0.39 10.99
CA LEU A 66 -6.80 -1.46 11.28
C LEU A 66 -7.48 -2.66 11.94
N LYS A 67 -8.33 -2.44 12.95
CA LYS A 67 -9.09 -3.54 13.58
C LYS A 67 -9.94 -4.31 12.58
N TYR A 68 -10.60 -3.60 11.66
CA TYR A 68 -11.37 -4.23 10.58
C TYR A 68 -10.45 -5.00 9.63
N LEU A 69 -9.35 -4.39 9.18
CA LEU A 69 -8.41 -4.96 8.23
C LEU A 69 -7.68 -6.17 8.78
N THR A 70 -7.26 -6.18 10.05
CA THR A 70 -6.64 -7.34 10.69
C THR A 70 -7.60 -8.53 10.73
N LYS A 71 -8.86 -8.30 11.11
CA LYS A 71 -9.87 -9.38 11.08
C LYS A 71 -10.08 -9.89 9.66
N TRP A 72 -10.21 -8.97 8.69
CA TRP A 72 -10.38 -9.33 7.29
C TRP A 72 -9.16 -10.12 6.76
N SER A 73 -7.94 -9.73 7.10
CA SER A 73 -6.73 -10.41 6.64
C SER A 73 -6.60 -11.81 7.23
N ASP A 74 -6.95 -12.00 8.51
CA ASP A 74 -6.96 -13.33 9.13
C ASP A 74 -7.91 -14.28 8.38
N ASP A 75 -9.15 -13.82 8.12
CA ASP A 75 -10.15 -14.59 7.38
C ASP A 75 -9.68 -14.87 5.94
N PHE A 76 -9.11 -13.85 5.28
CA PHE A 76 -8.62 -13.93 3.90
C PHE A 76 -7.43 -14.88 3.73
N TYR A 77 -6.37 -14.74 4.54
CA TYR A 77 -5.21 -15.64 4.49
C TYR A 77 -5.60 -17.07 4.84
N GLY A 78 -6.46 -17.24 5.85
CA GLY A 78 -6.98 -18.57 6.23
C GLY A 78 -7.77 -19.24 5.10
N TYR A 79 -8.58 -18.47 4.36
CA TYR A 79 -9.35 -18.98 3.23
C TYR A 79 -8.47 -19.30 2.01
N VAL A 80 -7.59 -18.37 1.63
CA VAL A 80 -6.71 -18.49 0.47
C VAL A 80 -5.69 -19.61 0.68
N GLY A 81 -5.14 -19.77 1.89
CA GLY A 81 -4.37 -20.94 2.30
C GLY A 81 -2.95 -21.03 1.73
N LEU A 82 -2.38 -19.91 1.28
CA LEU A 82 -0.99 -19.84 0.83
C LEU A 82 -0.07 -19.62 2.04
N ASN A 83 0.55 -20.68 2.54
CA ASN A 83 1.37 -20.62 3.77
C ASN A 83 2.76 -19.99 3.59
N TYR A 84 3.17 -19.71 2.36
CA TYR A 84 4.47 -19.12 2.03
C TYR A 84 4.43 -17.58 1.94
N VAL A 85 3.25 -16.98 1.89
CA VAL A 85 3.12 -15.52 1.77
C VAL A 85 3.34 -14.84 3.11
N ARG A 86 3.94 -13.65 3.08
CA ARG A 86 4.18 -12.83 4.26
C ARG A 86 2.90 -12.09 4.64
N ASP A 87 2.54 -12.10 5.91
CA ASP A 87 1.53 -11.18 6.42
C ASP A 87 2.11 -9.78 6.56
N ARG A 88 1.59 -8.85 5.75
CA ARG A 88 1.97 -7.43 5.69
C ARG A 88 0.79 -6.49 5.81
N VAL A 89 -0.29 -6.88 6.51
CA VAL A 89 -1.50 -6.04 6.59
C VAL A 89 -1.23 -4.66 7.22
N VAL A 90 -0.38 -4.59 8.25
CA VAL A 90 -0.05 -3.34 8.95
C VAL A 90 0.82 -2.44 8.09
N GLU A 91 1.87 -2.99 7.48
CA GLU A 91 2.75 -2.27 6.55
C GLU A 91 2.00 -1.85 5.28
N GLY A 92 1.11 -2.71 4.78
CA GLY A 92 0.22 -2.44 3.66
C GLY A 92 -0.78 -1.32 3.96
N TYR A 93 -1.21 -1.16 5.21
CA TYR A 93 -2.04 -0.03 5.65
C TYR A 93 -1.25 1.26 5.85
N PHE A 94 0.04 1.17 6.23
CA PHE A 94 0.87 2.33 6.46
C PHE A 94 1.04 3.20 5.20
N ALA A 95 1.15 2.58 4.01
CA ALA A 95 1.25 3.30 2.74
C ALA A 95 0.04 4.22 2.46
N PRO A 96 -1.22 3.73 2.38
CA PRO A 96 -2.38 4.59 2.18
C PRO A 96 -2.61 5.58 3.32
N TYR A 97 -2.27 5.21 4.57
CA TYR A 97 -2.29 6.13 5.71
C TYR A 97 -1.34 7.32 5.53
N ALA A 98 -0.13 7.08 4.99
CA ALA A 98 0.86 8.12 4.77
C ALA A 98 0.44 9.12 3.68
N VAL A 99 -0.32 8.66 2.67
CA VAL A 99 -0.75 9.47 1.54
C VAL A 99 -2.08 10.20 1.82
N TYR A 100 -3.10 9.49 2.32
CA TYR A 100 -4.45 10.02 2.54
C TYR A 100 -4.87 9.79 4.00
N HIS A 101 -4.49 10.66 4.92
CA HIS A 101 -4.77 10.49 6.35
C HIS A 101 -6.11 11.10 6.79
N GLU A 102 -6.74 11.88 5.93
CA GLU A 102 -7.98 12.59 6.23
C GLU A 102 -9.15 11.60 6.35
N LYS A 103 -10.11 11.90 7.23
CA LYS A 103 -11.24 11.00 7.56
C LYS A 103 -12.01 10.49 6.33
N ASN A 104 -12.15 11.32 5.30
CA ASN A 104 -12.97 11.02 4.11
C ASN A 104 -12.40 9.91 3.22
N PHE A 105 -11.14 9.50 3.41
CA PHE A 105 -10.49 8.43 2.63
C PHE A 105 -10.57 7.04 3.29
N THR A 106 -11.51 6.82 4.20
CA THR A 106 -11.65 5.54 4.93
C THR A 106 -11.74 4.35 3.97
N LEU A 107 -12.64 4.40 2.99
CA LEU A 107 -12.82 3.30 2.02
C LEU A 107 -11.63 3.19 1.07
N SER A 108 -11.05 4.30 0.63
CA SER A 108 -9.83 4.33 -0.18
C SER A 108 -8.67 3.63 0.51
N ARG A 109 -8.43 3.94 1.80
CA ARG A 109 -7.38 3.30 2.59
C ARG A 109 -7.63 1.82 2.79
N ILE A 110 -8.88 1.41 3.05
CA ILE A 110 -9.24 0.00 3.19
C ILE A 110 -8.99 -0.75 1.87
N PHE A 111 -9.52 -0.25 0.75
CA PHE A 111 -9.34 -0.87 -0.56
C PHE A 111 -7.86 -0.93 -0.97
N PHE A 112 -7.13 0.16 -0.82
CA PHE A 112 -5.69 0.18 -1.13
C PHE A 112 -4.91 -0.79 -0.22
N THR A 113 -5.26 -0.92 1.06
CA THR A 113 -4.61 -1.93 1.93
C THR A 113 -4.85 -3.35 1.42
N LYS A 114 -6.09 -3.68 1.02
CA LYS A 114 -6.41 -4.99 0.42
C LYS A 114 -5.60 -5.21 -0.87
N LEU A 115 -5.44 -4.17 -1.69
CA LEU A 115 -4.62 -4.21 -2.90
C LEU A 115 -3.14 -4.47 -2.58
N MET A 116 -2.57 -3.82 -1.55
CA MET A 116 -1.20 -4.05 -1.10
C MET A 116 -0.97 -5.50 -0.63
N VAL A 117 -1.97 -6.09 0.03
CA VAL A 117 -1.94 -7.51 0.41
C VAL A 117 -1.92 -8.40 -0.84
N LEU A 118 -2.81 -8.16 -1.80
CA LEU A 118 -2.84 -8.93 -3.06
C LEU A 118 -1.51 -8.82 -3.84
N MET A 119 -0.94 -7.62 -3.91
CA MET A 119 0.35 -7.39 -4.56
C MET A 119 1.49 -8.15 -3.86
N THR A 120 1.52 -8.12 -2.53
CA THR A 120 2.51 -8.87 -1.73
C THR A 120 2.44 -10.36 -2.04
N MET A 121 1.23 -10.92 -2.16
CA MET A 121 1.03 -12.33 -2.48
C MET A 121 1.48 -12.69 -3.90
N ILE A 122 1.29 -11.79 -4.89
CA ILE A 122 1.85 -11.99 -6.23
C ILE A 122 3.36 -12.06 -6.18
N VAL A 123 3.99 -11.07 -5.53
CA VAL A 123 5.46 -11.00 -5.42
C VAL A 123 6.00 -12.26 -4.74
N ASP A 124 5.42 -12.66 -3.60
CA ASP A 124 5.84 -13.88 -2.90
C ASP A 124 5.66 -15.13 -3.76
N THR A 125 4.56 -15.20 -4.51
CA THR A 125 4.29 -16.32 -5.42
C THR A 125 5.30 -16.36 -6.56
N TYR A 126 5.60 -15.22 -7.20
CA TYR A 126 6.48 -15.16 -8.37
C TYR A 126 7.95 -15.37 -8.01
N ASP A 127 8.39 -14.83 -6.87
CA ASP A 127 9.81 -14.85 -6.48
C ASP A 127 10.24 -16.15 -5.80
N SER A 128 9.34 -16.80 -5.05
CA SER A 128 9.76 -17.82 -4.08
C SER A 128 9.06 -19.17 -4.20
N HIS A 129 7.95 -19.27 -4.93
CA HIS A 129 7.11 -20.47 -4.88
C HIS A 129 6.73 -21.05 -6.25
N ALA A 130 6.12 -20.24 -7.12
CA ALA A 130 5.57 -20.72 -8.38
C ALA A 130 6.68 -21.04 -9.39
N THR A 131 6.45 -22.07 -10.20
CA THR A 131 7.25 -22.30 -11.40
C THR A 131 7.00 -21.21 -12.44
N ILE A 132 7.94 -20.97 -13.35
CA ILE A 132 7.75 -19.95 -14.40
C ILE A 132 6.49 -20.19 -15.24
N GLU A 133 6.11 -21.46 -15.48
CA GLU A 133 4.88 -21.81 -16.19
C GLU A 133 3.61 -21.45 -15.39
N GLU A 134 3.63 -21.61 -14.07
CA GLU A 134 2.53 -21.19 -13.20
C GLU A 134 2.45 -19.67 -13.11
N VAL A 135 3.58 -18.97 -13.07
CA VAL A 135 3.65 -17.49 -13.13
C VAL A 135 3.03 -16.97 -14.43
N ARG A 136 3.39 -17.56 -15.58
CA ARG A 136 2.80 -17.23 -16.89
C ARG A 136 1.29 -17.45 -16.91
N ARG A 137 0.80 -18.57 -16.36
CA ARG A 137 -0.63 -18.90 -16.27
C ARG A 137 -1.38 -17.94 -15.34
N LEU A 138 -0.81 -17.59 -14.20
CA LEU A 138 -1.39 -16.62 -13.26
C LEU A 138 -1.47 -15.23 -13.90
N ASN A 139 -0.40 -14.76 -14.54
CA ASN A 139 -0.44 -13.52 -15.29
C ASN A 139 -1.51 -13.55 -16.38
N ALA A 140 -1.61 -14.63 -17.17
CA ALA A 140 -2.62 -14.76 -18.21
C ALA A 140 -4.06 -14.71 -17.64
N ALA A 141 -4.32 -15.34 -16.50
CA ALA A 141 -5.60 -15.23 -15.82
C ALA A 141 -5.88 -13.80 -15.33
N ILE A 142 -4.87 -13.11 -14.79
CA ILE A 142 -4.99 -11.70 -14.39
C ILE A 142 -5.25 -10.80 -15.60
N GLN A 143 -4.58 -11.00 -16.74
CA GLN A 143 -4.86 -10.22 -17.95
C GLN A 143 -6.29 -10.46 -18.47
N ARG A 144 -6.81 -11.68 -18.33
CA ARG A 144 -8.17 -12.02 -18.76
C ARG A 144 -9.25 -11.47 -17.83
N TRP A 145 -8.98 -11.39 -16.52
CA TRP A 145 -9.88 -10.84 -15.49
C TRP A 145 -11.30 -11.43 -15.52
N ASP A 146 -11.39 -12.76 -15.56
CA ASP A 146 -12.63 -13.55 -15.78
C ASP A 146 -12.60 -14.76 -14.85
N GLU A 147 -13.70 -15.03 -14.13
CA GLU A 147 -13.83 -16.18 -13.23
C GLU A 147 -13.51 -17.52 -13.92
N ASN A 148 -13.78 -17.63 -15.21
CA ASN A 148 -13.48 -18.83 -16.02
C ASN A 148 -11.97 -19.04 -16.24
N ALA A 149 -11.14 -18.01 -16.03
CA ALA A 149 -9.69 -18.10 -16.14
C ALA A 149 -9.06 -18.94 -15.03
N THR A 150 -9.81 -19.27 -13.97
CA THR A 150 -9.40 -20.25 -12.95
C THR A 150 -9.00 -21.61 -13.52
N SER A 151 -9.55 -21.98 -14.69
CA SER A 151 -9.17 -23.19 -15.43
C SER A 151 -7.71 -23.22 -15.88
N LEU A 152 -7.05 -22.05 -15.98
CA LEU A 152 -5.63 -21.93 -16.31
C LEU A 152 -4.72 -22.23 -15.11
N LEU A 153 -5.26 -22.14 -13.88
CA LEU A 153 -4.47 -22.08 -12.66
C LEU A 153 -4.32 -23.45 -11.99
N PRO A 154 -3.18 -23.73 -11.34
CA PRO A 154 -3.08 -24.84 -10.40
C PRO A 154 -4.04 -24.63 -9.22
N ASP A 155 -4.47 -25.72 -8.59
CA ASP A 155 -5.54 -25.69 -7.57
C ASP A 155 -5.26 -24.74 -6.40
N TYR A 156 -4.00 -24.62 -5.98
CA TYR A 156 -3.61 -23.77 -4.86
C TYR A 156 -3.76 -22.26 -5.15
N LEU A 157 -3.68 -21.83 -6.42
CA LEU A 157 -3.83 -20.41 -6.82
C LEU A 157 -5.27 -20.01 -7.13
N LYS A 158 -6.19 -20.96 -7.31
CA LYS A 158 -7.58 -20.65 -7.68
C LYS A 158 -8.29 -19.81 -6.63
N ARG A 159 -8.07 -20.10 -5.35
CA ARG A 159 -8.68 -19.34 -4.25
C ARG A 159 -8.18 -17.90 -4.20
N PHE A 160 -6.87 -17.72 -4.36
CA PHE A 160 -6.25 -16.40 -4.46
C PHE A 160 -6.85 -15.58 -5.61
N TYR A 161 -6.91 -16.16 -6.81
CA TYR A 161 -7.46 -15.48 -7.98
C TYR A 161 -8.93 -15.08 -7.82
N ASN A 162 -9.75 -15.95 -7.23
CA ASN A 162 -11.15 -15.63 -6.98
C ASN A 162 -11.32 -14.49 -5.96
N GLU A 163 -10.55 -14.47 -4.87
CA GLU A 163 -10.61 -13.36 -3.92
C GLU A 163 -10.05 -12.06 -4.52
N LEU A 164 -9.03 -12.13 -5.39
CA LEU A 164 -8.58 -10.97 -6.18
C LEU A 164 -9.75 -10.35 -6.95
N LEU A 165 -10.49 -11.15 -7.73
CA LEU A 165 -11.64 -10.64 -8.50
C LEU A 165 -12.73 -10.08 -7.58
N LYS A 166 -13.02 -10.77 -6.49
CA LYS A 166 -14.03 -10.37 -5.52
C LYS A 166 -13.71 -9.05 -4.83
N ILE A 167 -12.46 -8.81 -4.41
CA ILE A 167 -12.06 -7.55 -3.78
C ILE A 167 -12.31 -6.35 -4.70
N PHE A 168 -12.04 -6.50 -6.00
CA PHE A 168 -12.34 -5.45 -6.98
C PHE A 168 -13.83 -5.27 -7.20
N LYS A 169 -14.59 -6.37 -7.28
CA LYS A 169 -16.06 -6.31 -7.41
C LYS A 169 -16.72 -5.64 -6.20
N ASP A 170 -16.33 -6.03 -4.99
CA ASP A 170 -16.81 -5.43 -3.74
C ASP A 170 -16.54 -3.90 -3.74
N ALA A 171 -15.39 -3.47 -4.27
CA ALA A 171 -15.06 -2.05 -4.40
C ALA A 171 -15.90 -1.32 -5.47
N GLU A 172 -16.26 -1.98 -6.57
CA GLU A 172 -17.18 -1.41 -7.58
C GLU A 172 -18.60 -1.24 -7.03
N ASP A 173 -19.03 -2.15 -6.15
CA ASP A 173 -20.36 -2.10 -5.50
C ASP A 173 -20.43 -1.04 -4.37
N GLU A 174 -19.30 -0.63 -3.80
CA GLU A 174 -19.21 0.43 -2.81
C GLU A 174 -19.38 1.83 -3.45
N ALA A 175 -20.60 2.38 -3.38
CA ALA A 175 -21.07 3.62 -4.03
C ALA A 175 -20.24 4.92 -3.84
N PHE A 176 -19.18 4.90 -3.05
CA PHE A 176 -18.27 6.04 -2.83
C PHE A 176 -16.98 5.95 -3.62
N ILE A 177 -16.68 4.77 -4.20
CA ILE A 177 -15.58 4.59 -5.12
C ILE A 177 -16.15 4.70 -6.52
N ASP A 178 -15.75 5.73 -7.29
CA ASP A 178 -16.17 5.76 -8.69
C ASP A 178 -15.57 4.55 -9.41
N THR A 179 -16.44 3.78 -10.07
CA THR A 179 -16.11 2.66 -10.96
C THR A 179 -14.95 2.94 -11.90
N TYR A 180 -14.77 4.20 -12.32
CA TYR A 180 -13.63 4.63 -13.12
C TYR A 180 -12.29 4.35 -12.42
N HIS A 181 -12.18 4.69 -11.13
CA HIS A 181 -10.95 4.48 -10.37
C HIS A 181 -10.68 3.02 -10.06
N VAL A 182 -11.72 2.21 -9.81
CA VAL A 182 -11.55 0.76 -9.65
C VAL A 182 -11.05 0.14 -10.95
N ALA A 183 -11.57 0.59 -12.09
CA ALA A 183 -11.12 0.14 -13.40
C ALA A 183 -9.65 0.52 -13.67
N ASP A 184 -9.20 1.70 -13.22
CA ASP A 184 -7.81 2.11 -13.36
C ASP A 184 -6.88 1.37 -12.38
N ALA A 185 -7.30 1.13 -11.14
CA ALA A 185 -6.59 0.26 -10.21
C ALA A 185 -6.45 -1.17 -10.77
N ARG A 186 -7.48 -1.69 -11.44
CA ARG A 186 -7.44 -2.99 -12.11
C ARG A 186 -6.39 -3.01 -13.22
N LYS A 187 -6.38 -2.00 -14.10
CA LYS A 187 -5.37 -1.89 -15.17
C LYS A 187 -3.96 -1.77 -14.58
N ALA A 188 -3.79 -1.02 -13.50
CA ALA A 188 -2.52 -0.91 -12.80
C ALA A 188 -2.06 -2.26 -12.25
N PHE A 189 -2.97 -3.03 -11.64
CA PHE A 189 -2.67 -4.37 -11.14
C PHE A 189 -2.32 -5.36 -12.25
N GLN A 190 -2.99 -5.29 -13.40
CA GLN A 190 -2.65 -6.09 -14.58
C GLN A 190 -1.24 -5.77 -15.10
N LYS A 191 -0.88 -4.49 -15.18
CA LYS A 191 0.47 -4.07 -15.54
C LYS A 191 1.50 -4.55 -14.52
N PHE A 192 1.22 -4.39 -13.23
CA PHE A 192 2.06 -4.88 -12.14
C PHE A 192 2.38 -6.37 -12.28
N SER A 193 1.37 -7.21 -12.52
CA SER A 193 1.55 -8.64 -12.79
C SER A 193 2.42 -8.91 -14.03
N THR A 194 2.32 -8.06 -15.07
CA THR A 194 3.13 -8.20 -16.29
C THR A 194 4.59 -7.85 -16.04
N TYR A 195 4.86 -6.79 -15.27
CA TYR A 195 6.23 -6.39 -14.94
C TYR A 195 6.93 -7.45 -14.08
N HIS A 196 6.25 -8.01 -13.08
CA HIS A 196 6.81 -9.08 -12.27
C HIS A 196 6.96 -10.40 -13.05
N LEU A 197 6.09 -10.70 -14.01
CA LEU A 197 6.33 -11.83 -14.92
C LEU A 197 7.65 -11.64 -15.67
N GLN A 198 7.90 -10.45 -16.20
CA GLN A 198 9.14 -10.17 -16.93
C GLN A 198 10.39 -10.29 -16.03
N GLU A 199 10.31 -9.83 -14.78
CA GLU A 199 11.40 -10.03 -13.79
C GLU A 199 11.64 -11.52 -13.51
N ALA A 200 10.56 -12.31 -13.33
CA ALA A 200 10.64 -13.75 -13.12
C ALA A 200 11.25 -14.47 -14.33
N GLU A 201 10.91 -14.06 -15.56
CA GLU A 201 11.50 -14.60 -16.79
C GLU A 201 12.99 -14.29 -16.90
N TRP A 202 13.40 -13.04 -16.61
CA TRP A 202 14.81 -12.69 -16.58
C TRP A 202 15.60 -13.52 -15.57
N SER A 203 15.04 -13.72 -14.37
CA SER A 203 15.63 -14.57 -13.34
C SER A 203 15.75 -16.04 -13.79
N HIS A 204 14.67 -16.59 -14.36
CA HIS A 204 14.61 -17.96 -14.86
C HIS A 204 15.65 -18.23 -15.96
N ASP A 205 15.77 -17.32 -16.93
CA ASP A 205 16.66 -17.46 -18.08
C ASP A 205 18.12 -17.08 -17.76
N ASN A 206 18.41 -16.70 -16.50
CA ASN A 206 19.69 -16.09 -16.10
C ASN A 206 20.07 -14.89 -16.99
N HIS A 207 19.06 -14.17 -17.48
CA HIS A 207 19.24 -13.00 -18.31
C HIS A 207 19.78 -11.85 -17.46
N LYS A 208 20.81 -11.18 -17.96
CA LYS A 208 21.39 -9.99 -17.33
C LYS A 208 21.00 -8.78 -18.17
N PRO A 209 19.92 -8.07 -17.84
CA PRO A 209 19.49 -6.89 -18.58
C PRO A 209 20.56 -5.79 -18.49
N SER A 210 20.49 -4.81 -19.39
CA SER A 210 21.26 -3.58 -19.21
C SER A 210 20.78 -2.85 -17.95
N PHE A 211 21.62 -1.98 -17.39
CA PHE A 211 21.21 -1.16 -16.24
C PHE A 211 19.97 -0.30 -16.55
N GLU A 212 19.88 0.22 -17.77
CA GLU A 212 18.73 1.01 -18.23
C GLU A 212 17.45 0.17 -18.28
N ASP A 213 17.51 -1.02 -18.88
CA ASP A 213 16.37 -1.92 -18.95
C ASP A 213 15.92 -2.38 -17.56
N PHE A 214 16.87 -2.69 -16.68
CA PHE A 214 16.61 -3.04 -15.29
C PHE A 214 15.90 -1.91 -14.54
N LEU A 215 16.42 -0.67 -14.65
CA LEU A 215 15.82 0.49 -14.00
C LEU A 215 14.41 0.77 -14.53
N ASN A 216 14.22 0.70 -15.85
CA ASN A 216 12.93 0.92 -16.47
C ASN A 216 11.90 -0.10 -15.94
N LEU A 217 12.24 -1.39 -15.94
CA LEU A 217 11.33 -2.42 -15.42
C LEU A 217 11.09 -2.27 -13.91
N SER A 218 12.16 -2.10 -13.13
CA SER A 218 12.08 -1.97 -11.67
C SER A 218 11.25 -0.76 -11.24
N SER A 219 11.37 0.37 -11.95
CA SER A 219 10.57 1.57 -11.67
C SER A 219 9.06 1.33 -11.84
N MET A 220 8.69 0.43 -12.76
CA MET A 220 7.31 0.05 -13.01
C MET A 220 6.82 -1.06 -12.05
N SER A 221 7.70 -1.98 -11.63
CA SER A 221 7.38 -3.08 -10.71
C SER A 221 7.31 -2.68 -9.24
N VAL A 222 7.92 -1.54 -8.84
CA VAL A 222 7.76 -0.95 -7.49
C VAL A 222 6.27 -0.76 -7.11
N GLY A 223 5.36 -0.75 -8.09
CA GLY A 223 3.94 -1.07 -7.87
C GLY A 223 3.12 -0.01 -7.15
N LEU A 224 3.76 1.00 -6.57
CA LEU A 224 3.11 2.07 -5.81
C LEU A 224 2.54 3.19 -6.71
N ALA A 225 3.19 3.49 -7.83
CA ALA A 225 2.81 4.63 -8.67
C ALA A 225 1.40 4.49 -9.28
N GLY A 226 1.01 3.30 -9.74
CA GLY A 226 -0.30 3.06 -10.35
C GLY A 226 -1.46 3.22 -9.35
N PRO A 227 -1.45 2.48 -8.22
CA PRO A 227 -2.41 2.65 -7.14
C PRO A 227 -2.46 4.09 -6.64
N ILE A 228 -1.35 4.70 -6.25
CA ILE A 228 -1.32 6.08 -5.70
C ILE A 228 -1.94 7.08 -6.70
N CYS A 229 -1.54 7.07 -7.98
CA CYS A 229 -2.12 7.97 -8.97
C CYS A 229 -3.61 7.69 -9.25
N SER A 230 -4.08 6.45 -9.09
CA SER A 230 -5.51 6.11 -9.22
C SER A 230 -6.36 6.63 -8.05
N PHE A 231 -5.74 6.91 -6.90
CA PHE A 231 -6.41 7.47 -5.71
C PHE A 231 -6.38 9.00 -5.64
N ASP A 232 -5.43 9.67 -6.32
CA ASP A 232 -5.36 11.14 -6.39
C ASP A 232 -6.61 11.77 -7.04
N GLY A 233 -7.31 11.02 -7.89
CA GLY A 233 -8.57 11.45 -8.51
C GLY A 233 -9.82 11.26 -7.63
N TRP A 234 -9.72 10.62 -6.46
CA TRP A 234 -10.86 10.40 -5.55
C TRP A 234 -11.27 11.68 -4.82
N HIS A 235 -10.59 12.78 -5.09
CA HIS A 235 -10.98 14.12 -4.71
C HIS A 235 -12.09 14.64 -5.63
N GLY A 236 -13.36 14.37 -5.28
CA GLY A 236 -14.46 15.07 -5.93
C GLY A 236 -15.83 14.41 -5.84
N ARG A 237 -16.46 14.48 -4.67
CA ARG A 237 -17.84 15.00 -4.50
C ARG A 237 -18.20 15.15 -3.03
#